data_AF-A0A6A6TKZ2-F1
#
_entry.id   AF-A0A6A6TKZ2-F1
#
_cell.length_a   1.000
_cell.length_b   1.000
_cell.length_c   1.000
_cell.angle_alpha   90.00
_cell.angle_beta   90.00
_cell.angle_gamma   90.00
#
_symmetry.space_group_name_H-M   'P 1'
#
loop_
_entity.id
_entity.type
_entity.pdbx_description
1 polymer ?
#
loop_
_entity_poly.entity_id
_entity_poly.type
_entity_poly.pdbx_seq_one_letter_code
_entity_poly.pdbx_strand_id
1 'polypeptide(L)'
;MSQNVPNVPQNPDDLLVDIPDMDAAVADFNSVPGGSPPFRDIPSVLIGHLNRPNITASEPDWGRLLWYFLTERANHGFANLQDLHIFVVRIAVPNAIIRNRRFLLEIYNRHPGLPYTGHLRYDSSAAPQAPGNLNVAALVHQMTGPHIHPDNRRATRNVIPLNGTLSIPTRPIFRSQQNPSGVHFRAWLHRAPNPLVAGGPVPGQMAHQPSPNDPYLDIAEATVRSLDMDQLLRRTVHALRFFWWLSVVNSRLQQYQRQNWDGIGDEF
;
A
#
# COMPACT_ATOMS: atom_id res chain seq x y z
N MET A 1 -1.67 -40.60 18.40
CA MET A 1 -1.03 -39.47 17.70
C MET A 1 -1.91 -38.26 17.90
N SER A 2 -1.63 -37.45 18.91
CA SER A 2 -2.37 -36.20 19.15
C SER A 2 -1.96 -35.20 18.09
N GLN A 3 -2.88 -34.83 17.19
CA GLN A 3 -2.65 -33.75 16.25
C GLN A 3 -2.44 -32.48 17.07
N ASN A 4 -1.23 -31.90 16.97
CA ASN A 4 -0.98 -30.54 17.42
C ASN A 4 -1.89 -29.63 16.62
N VAL A 5 -3.06 -29.31 17.17
CA VAL A 5 -3.91 -28.26 16.62
C VAL A 5 -3.12 -26.96 16.81
N PRO A 6 -2.71 -26.28 15.73
CA PRO A 6 -1.97 -25.03 15.87
C PRO A 6 -2.80 -24.06 16.69
N ASN A 7 -2.18 -23.49 17.72
CA ASN A 7 -2.81 -22.58 18.66
C ASN A 7 -3.33 -21.37 17.86
N VAL A 8 -4.64 -21.30 17.63
CA VAL A 8 -5.24 -20.19 16.89
C VAL A 8 -5.09 -18.95 17.77
N PRO A 9 -4.48 -17.84 17.30
CA PRO A 9 -4.32 -16.64 18.10
C PRO A 9 -5.68 -16.18 18.64
N GLN A 10 -5.76 -15.98 19.96
CA GLN A 10 -6.98 -15.58 20.66
C GLN A 10 -7.39 -14.15 20.27
N ASN A 11 -6.42 -13.26 20.04
CA ASN A 11 -6.67 -11.92 19.53
C ASN A 11 -6.35 -11.87 18.03
N PRO A 12 -7.31 -11.50 17.13
CA PRO A 12 -7.00 -11.32 15.72
C PRO A 12 -5.82 -10.37 15.49
N ASP A 13 -5.66 -9.33 16.31
CA ASP A 13 -4.58 -8.35 16.15
C ASP A 13 -3.17 -8.92 16.40
N ASP A 14 -3.04 -10.11 17.00
CA ASP A 14 -1.76 -10.81 17.11
C ASP A 14 -1.17 -11.12 15.72
N LEU A 15 -2.01 -11.20 14.68
CA LEU A 15 -1.57 -11.37 13.28
C LEU A 15 -0.95 -10.09 12.67
N LEU A 16 -1.09 -8.94 13.34
CA LEU A 16 -0.58 -7.65 12.90
C LEU A 16 0.74 -7.26 13.56
N VAL A 17 1.24 -8.06 14.52
CA VAL A 17 2.40 -7.71 15.35
C VAL A 17 3.66 -7.40 14.51
N ASP A 18 3.79 -8.02 13.35
CA ASP A 18 4.92 -7.82 12.44
C ASP A 18 4.78 -6.59 11.54
N ILE A 19 3.62 -5.91 11.52
CA ILE A 19 3.40 -4.70 10.73
C ILE A 19 3.78 -3.48 11.57
N PRO A 20 4.92 -2.82 11.31
CA PRO A 20 5.30 -1.63 12.04
C PRO A 20 4.35 -0.47 11.74
N ASP A 21 4.26 0.45 12.71
CA ASP A 21 3.71 1.78 12.47
C ASP A 21 4.45 2.49 11.33
N MET A 22 3.75 3.36 10.60
CA MET A 22 4.29 4.02 9.42
C MET A 22 5.50 4.91 9.72
N ASP A 23 5.50 5.67 10.82
CA ASP A 23 6.63 6.54 11.17
C ASP A 23 7.87 5.71 11.51
N ALA A 24 7.70 4.61 12.26
CA ALA A 24 8.77 3.68 12.59
C ALA A 24 9.31 2.96 11.34
N ALA A 25 8.41 2.52 10.46
CA ALA A 25 8.76 1.86 9.20
C ALA A 25 9.55 2.80 8.29
N VAL A 26 9.12 4.07 8.15
CA VAL A 26 9.82 5.09 7.34
C VAL A 26 11.18 5.41 7.93
N ALA A 27 11.29 5.53 9.25
CA ALA A 27 12.56 5.77 9.92
C ALA A 27 13.57 4.64 9.69
N ASP A 28 13.17 3.38 9.89
CA ASP A 28 14.01 2.22 9.58
C ASP A 28 14.31 2.16 8.08
N PHE A 29 13.30 2.38 7.23
CA PHE A 29 13.43 2.37 5.78
C PHE A 29 14.50 3.37 5.30
N ASN A 30 14.60 4.55 5.90
CA ASN A 30 15.58 5.58 5.54
C ASN A 30 16.93 5.48 6.28
N SER A 31 17.05 4.63 7.30
CA SER A 31 18.25 4.57 8.14
C SER A 31 19.46 3.82 7.53
N VAL A 32 19.37 3.38 6.27
CA VAL A 32 20.44 2.64 5.59
C VAL A 32 21.48 3.59 4.99
N PRO A 33 22.78 3.47 5.33
CA PRO A 33 23.86 4.20 4.68
C PRO A 33 23.88 3.90 3.18
N GLY A 34 24.10 4.95 2.39
CA GLY A 34 24.31 4.82 0.96
C GLY A 34 25.42 3.82 0.62
N GLY A 35 25.22 3.02 -0.41
CA GLY A 35 26.20 2.06 -0.93
C GLY A 35 26.22 0.69 -0.25
N SER A 36 25.33 0.42 0.71
CA SER A 36 25.18 -0.91 1.32
C SER A 36 23.78 -1.49 1.05
N PRO A 37 23.66 -2.78 0.69
CA PRO A 37 22.36 -3.43 0.63
C PRO A 37 21.61 -3.36 1.97
N PRO A 38 20.29 -3.16 1.94
CA PRO A 38 19.49 -2.85 0.75
C PRO A 38 19.76 -1.43 0.24
N PHE A 39 20.02 -1.32 -1.07
CA PHE A 39 20.15 -0.03 -1.75
C PHE A 39 18.78 0.67 -1.69
N ARG A 40 18.75 1.91 -1.18
CA ARG A 40 17.50 2.64 -0.93
C ARG A 40 17.64 4.09 -1.36
N ASP A 41 17.82 4.27 -2.67
CA ASP A 41 17.70 5.58 -3.30
C ASP A 41 16.25 5.75 -3.76
N ILE A 42 15.37 6.11 -2.81
CA ILE A 42 13.96 6.42 -3.08
C ILE A 42 13.78 7.93 -2.95
N PRO A 43 13.12 8.60 -3.92
CA PRO A 43 12.84 10.03 -3.80
C PRO A 43 12.13 10.37 -2.50
N SER A 44 12.70 11.28 -1.71
CA SER A 44 12.16 11.71 -0.42
C SER A 44 10.72 12.26 -0.52
N VAL A 45 10.38 12.87 -1.65
CA VAL A 45 9.01 13.31 -1.97
C VAL A 45 8.01 12.15 -1.97
N LEU A 46 8.40 10.98 -2.47
CA LEU A 46 7.54 9.80 -2.51
C LEU A 46 7.31 9.27 -1.10
N ILE A 47 8.37 9.16 -0.30
CA ILE A 47 8.28 8.77 1.11
C ILE A 47 7.45 9.79 1.91
N GLY A 48 7.59 11.09 1.62
CA GLY A 48 6.79 12.15 2.22
C GLY A 48 5.29 11.95 1.98
N HIS A 49 4.90 11.66 0.74
CA HIS A 49 3.50 11.36 0.41
C HIS A 49 2.98 10.08 1.06
N LEU A 50 3.82 9.06 1.20
CA LEU A 50 3.46 7.82 1.90
C LEU A 50 3.28 8.04 3.40
N ASN A 51 4.18 8.79 4.04
CA ASN A 51 4.11 8.98 5.49
C ASN A 51 2.99 9.96 5.90
N ARG A 52 2.88 11.07 5.17
CA ARG A 52 1.97 12.18 5.49
C ARG A 52 1.28 12.67 4.22
N PRO A 53 0.28 11.94 3.72
CA PRO A 53 -0.42 12.31 2.50
C PRO A 53 -1.12 13.66 2.66
N ASN A 54 -0.81 14.61 1.78
CA ASN A 54 -1.50 15.90 1.71
C ASN A 54 -2.78 15.79 0.89
N ILE A 55 -3.80 15.15 1.47
CA ILE A 55 -5.10 14.88 0.85
C ILE A 55 -5.88 16.11 0.37
N THR A 56 -5.50 17.33 0.80
CA THR A 56 -6.15 18.56 0.33
C THR A 56 -5.59 19.00 -1.03
N ALA A 57 -4.43 18.46 -1.42
CA ALA A 57 -3.88 18.61 -2.76
C ALA A 57 -4.43 17.53 -3.70
N SER A 58 -4.25 17.73 -5.00
CA SER A 58 -4.51 16.70 -6.01
C SER A 58 -3.63 15.46 -5.77
N GLU A 59 -4.13 14.30 -6.17
CA GLU A 59 -3.34 13.07 -6.17
C GLU A 59 -1.98 13.29 -6.89
N PRO A 60 -0.87 12.83 -6.32
CA PRO A 60 0.42 12.89 -6.99
C PRO A 60 0.44 12.09 -8.30
N ASP A 61 1.16 12.60 -9.31
CA ASP A 61 1.45 11.83 -10.51
C ASP A 61 2.49 10.75 -10.20
N TRP A 62 2.01 9.60 -9.71
CA TRP A 62 2.83 8.45 -9.33
C TRP A 62 3.70 7.95 -10.49
N GLY A 63 3.19 7.96 -11.71
CA GLY A 63 3.94 7.53 -12.89
C GLY A 63 5.18 8.40 -13.10
N ARG A 64 5.01 9.73 -12.99
CA ARG A 64 6.12 10.68 -13.07
C ARG A 64 7.09 10.56 -11.90
N LEU A 65 6.63 10.27 -10.69
CA LEU A 65 7.51 10.05 -9.54
C LEU A 65 8.33 8.76 -9.68
N LEU A 66 7.70 7.68 -10.13
CA LEU A 66 8.38 6.38 -10.34
C LEU A 66 9.34 6.37 -11.53
N TRP A 67 9.20 7.32 -12.47
CA TRP A 67 10.16 7.50 -13.57
C TRP A 67 11.60 7.64 -13.08
N TYR A 68 11.81 8.19 -11.88
CA TYR A 68 13.11 8.27 -11.26
C TYR A 68 13.90 6.94 -11.34
N PHE A 69 13.23 5.81 -11.07
CA PHE A 69 13.83 4.47 -11.07
C PHE A 69 14.21 3.93 -12.45
N LEU A 70 13.73 4.57 -13.53
CA LEU A 70 14.05 4.23 -14.91
C LEU A 70 15.26 5.01 -15.45
N THR A 71 15.75 5.99 -14.67
CA THR A 71 16.89 6.82 -15.06
C THR A 71 18.21 6.23 -14.55
N GLU A 72 19.30 6.47 -15.26
CA GLU A 72 20.65 6.09 -14.80
C GLU A 72 21.05 6.74 -13.47
N ARG A 73 20.36 7.82 -13.07
CA ARG A 73 20.61 8.50 -11.79
C ARG A 73 20.18 7.66 -10.60
N ALA A 74 19.23 6.74 -10.79
CA ALA A 74 18.80 5.84 -9.74
C ALA A 74 19.80 4.69 -9.63
N ASN A 75 20.75 4.83 -8.70
CA ASN A 75 21.64 3.73 -8.34
C ASN A 75 20.77 2.54 -7.88
N HIS A 76 20.85 1.43 -8.61
CA HIS A 76 20.01 0.24 -8.40
C HIS A 76 18.50 0.48 -8.57
N GLY A 77 18.10 1.34 -9.52
CA GLY A 77 16.70 1.75 -9.73
C GLY A 77 15.66 0.62 -9.70
N PHE A 78 15.92 -0.50 -10.39
CA PHE A 78 15.03 -1.68 -10.36
C PHE A 78 14.87 -2.25 -8.94
N ALA A 79 15.98 -2.53 -8.25
CA ALA A 79 15.96 -3.09 -6.91
C ALA A 79 15.22 -2.17 -5.92
N ASN A 80 15.46 -0.86 -6.03
CA ASN A 80 14.82 0.14 -5.18
C ASN A 80 13.31 0.20 -5.48
N LEU A 81 12.88 0.03 -6.73
CA LEU A 81 11.47 -0.05 -7.09
C LEU A 81 10.80 -1.32 -6.53
N GLN A 82 11.49 -2.47 -6.52
CA GLN A 82 10.98 -3.69 -5.87
C GLN A 82 10.82 -3.46 -4.36
N ASP A 83 11.83 -2.86 -3.71
CA ASP A 83 11.79 -2.55 -2.28
C ASP A 83 10.66 -1.55 -1.97
N LEU A 84 10.46 -0.54 -2.81
CA LEU A 84 9.34 0.38 -2.71
C LEU A 84 7.99 -0.34 -2.83
N HIS A 85 7.84 -1.20 -3.83
CA HIS A 85 6.61 -1.95 -4.03
C HIS A 85 6.27 -2.77 -2.78
N ILE A 86 7.26 -3.50 -2.24
CA ILE A 86 7.11 -4.28 -1.00
C ILE A 86 6.72 -3.36 0.15
N PHE A 87 7.38 -2.21 0.32
CA PHE A 87 7.04 -1.24 1.37
C PHE A 87 5.57 -0.79 1.27
N VAL A 88 5.11 -0.45 0.07
CA VAL A 88 3.73 0.02 -0.14
C VAL A 88 2.72 -1.09 0.18
N VAL A 89 2.90 -2.30 -0.33
CA VAL A 89 1.91 -3.38 -0.18
C VAL A 89 1.99 -4.11 1.17
N ARG A 90 3.10 -4.00 1.90
CA ARG A 90 3.28 -4.64 3.22
C ARG A 90 3.15 -3.71 4.40
N ILE A 91 3.27 -2.40 4.19
CA ILE A 91 3.24 -1.40 5.26
C ILE A 91 2.19 -0.34 4.99
N ALA A 92 2.35 0.41 3.91
CA ALA A 92 1.56 1.63 3.69
C ALA A 92 0.07 1.31 3.53
N VAL A 93 -0.25 0.41 2.60
CA VAL A 93 -1.63 -0.04 2.35
C VAL A 93 -2.19 -0.78 3.57
N PRO A 94 -1.51 -1.77 4.17
CA PRO A 94 -2.00 -2.41 5.40
C PRO A 94 -2.29 -1.45 6.55
N ASN A 95 -1.40 -0.51 6.86
CA ASN A 95 -1.63 0.50 7.91
C ASN A 95 -2.87 1.36 7.60
N ALA A 96 -3.05 1.76 6.33
CA ALA A 96 -4.23 2.52 5.90
C ALA A 96 -5.52 1.71 6.03
N ILE A 97 -5.51 0.41 5.69
CA ILE A 97 -6.67 -0.49 5.88
C ILE A 97 -6.96 -0.72 7.36
N ILE A 98 -5.95 -0.94 8.19
CA ILE A 98 -6.11 -1.12 9.64
C ILE A 98 -6.81 0.10 10.24
N ARG A 99 -6.37 1.31 9.86
CA ARG A 99 -7.00 2.56 10.28
C ARG A 99 -8.44 2.68 9.79
N ASN A 100 -8.70 2.35 8.52
CA ASN A 100 -10.05 2.36 7.94
C ASN A 100 -10.99 1.45 8.73
N ARG A 101 -10.57 0.21 8.96
CA ARG A 101 -11.36 -0.80 9.68
C ARG A 101 -11.61 -0.40 11.14
N ARG A 102 -10.66 0.27 11.80
CA ARG A 102 -10.88 0.83 13.15
C ARG A 102 -11.98 1.91 13.16
N PHE A 103 -12.00 2.82 12.19
CA PHE A 103 -13.07 3.81 12.07
C PHE A 103 -14.43 3.16 11.79
N LEU A 104 -14.50 2.20 10.89
CA LEU A 104 -15.74 1.49 10.59
C LEU A 104 -16.27 0.73 11.81
N LEU A 105 -15.39 0.09 12.58
CA LEU A 105 -15.77 -0.56 13.83
C LEU A 105 -16.40 0.45 14.80
N GLU A 106 -15.81 1.64 14.95
CA GLU A 106 -16.38 2.68 15.81
C GLU A 106 -17.77 3.11 15.32
N ILE A 107 -17.95 3.33 14.01
CA ILE A 107 -19.23 3.68 13.40
C ILE A 107 -20.29 2.62 13.71
N TYR A 108 -20.01 1.34 13.47
CA TYR A 108 -21.00 0.28 13.67
C TYR A 108 -21.37 0.06 15.14
N ASN A 109 -20.45 0.33 16.06
CA ASN A 109 -20.78 0.28 17.48
C ASN A 109 -21.68 1.46 17.92
N ARG A 110 -21.55 2.63 17.30
CA ARG A 110 -22.38 3.80 17.60
C ARG A 110 -23.70 3.83 16.83
N HIS A 111 -23.71 3.30 15.61
CA HIS A 111 -24.83 3.33 14.67
C HIS A 111 -25.06 1.94 14.05
N PRO A 112 -25.53 0.96 14.85
CA PRO A 112 -25.67 -0.44 14.38
C PRO A 112 -26.69 -0.62 13.24
N GLY A 113 -27.57 0.35 13.02
CA GLY A 113 -28.57 0.35 11.95
C GLY A 113 -28.08 0.88 10.60
N LEU A 114 -26.84 1.36 10.49
CA LEU A 114 -26.30 1.81 9.19
C LEU A 114 -26.12 0.62 8.24
N PRO A 115 -26.40 0.81 6.94
CA PRO A 115 -26.30 -0.27 5.97
C PRO A 115 -24.87 -0.73 5.74
N TYR A 116 -24.75 -1.93 5.17
CA TYR A 116 -23.49 -2.65 4.96
C TYR A 116 -22.60 -1.99 3.88
N THR A 117 -23.22 -1.32 2.91
CA THR A 117 -22.60 -0.87 1.66
C THR A 117 -22.17 0.59 1.71
N GLY A 118 -21.05 0.87 2.38
CA GLY A 118 -20.46 2.22 2.39
C GLY A 118 -19.36 2.38 1.36
N HIS A 119 -19.35 3.52 0.66
CA HIS A 119 -18.22 3.92 -0.20
C HIS A 119 -16.93 4.19 0.60
N LEU A 120 -17.02 4.24 1.93
CA LEU A 120 -15.91 4.48 2.85
C LEU A 120 -15.19 3.21 3.30
N ARG A 121 -15.62 2.02 2.84
CA ARG A 121 -14.92 0.77 3.16
C ARG A 121 -13.74 0.55 2.24
N TYR A 122 -12.62 0.09 2.79
CA TYR A 122 -11.41 -0.24 2.03
C TYR A 122 -11.62 -1.25 0.89
N ASP A 123 -12.60 -2.14 1.02
CA ASP A 123 -12.98 -3.19 0.07
C ASP A 123 -14.20 -2.79 -0.80
N SER A 124 -14.62 -1.53 -0.77
CA SER A 124 -15.74 -1.05 -1.57
C SER A 124 -15.43 -1.06 -3.08
N SER A 125 -16.48 -1.15 -3.89
CA SER A 125 -16.38 -1.07 -5.37
C SER A 125 -15.85 0.26 -5.90
N ALA A 126 -15.86 1.31 -5.06
CA ALA A 126 -15.33 2.63 -5.37
C ALA A 126 -13.80 2.71 -5.22
N ALA A 127 -13.16 1.70 -4.61
CA ALA A 127 -11.72 1.61 -4.58
C ALA A 127 -11.16 1.63 -6.01
N PRO A 128 -10.01 2.28 -6.25
CA PRO A 128 -9.34 2.20 -7.54
C PRO A 128 -9.26 0.75 -7.98
N GLN A 129 -9.88 0.44 -9.11
CA GLN A 129 -9.77 -0.90 -9.69
C GLN A 129 -8.38 -1.05 -10.28
N ALA A 130 -7.88 -2.30 -10.32
CA ALA A 130 -6.62 -2.62 -10.98
C ALA A 130 -6.58 -1.92 -12.35
N PRO A 131 -5.46 -1.26 -12.72
CA PRO A 131 -5.45 -0.38 -13.88
C PRO A 131 -5.83 -1.17 -15.13
N GLY A 132 -7.04 -0.93 -15.63
CA GLY A 132 -7.35 -1.16 -17.02
C GLY A 132 -6.49 -0.20 -17.83
N ASN A 133 -5.40 -0.71 -18.42
CA ASN A 133 -4.58 0.00 -19.39
C ASN A 133 -3.81 1.24 -18.89
N LEU A 134 -3.06 1.16 -17.77
CA LEU A 134 -1.96 2.13 -17.59
C LEU A 134 -0.94 1.90 -18.71
N ASN A 135 -1.02 2.65 -19.80
CA ASN A 135 -0.11 2.48 -20.93
C ASN A 135 1.28 3.00 -20.53
N VAL A 136 2.11 2.14 -19.93
CA VAL A 136 3.49 2.47 -19.53
C VAL A 136 4.28 2.94 -20.75
N ALA A 137 4.05 2.36 -21.93
CA ALA A 137 4.69 2.86 -23.15
C ALA A 137 4.28 4.30 -23.47
N ALA A 138 3.00 4.68 -23.29
CA ALA A 138 2.57 6.07 -23.44
C ALA A 138 3.17 6.98 -22.36
N LEU A 139 3.29 6.49 -21.11
CA LEU A 139 3.95 7.20 -20.03
C LEU A 139 5.44 7.46 -20.37
N VAL A 140 6.16 6.43 -20.83
CA VAL A 140 7.54 6.55 -21.33
C VAL A 140 7.59 7.52 -22.51
N HIS A 141 6.73 7.37 -23.52
CA HIS A 141 6.71 8.24 -24.70
C HIS A 141 6.41 9.71 -24.37
N GLN A 142 5.46 10.00 -23.48
CA GLN A 142 5.16 11.36 -23.02
C GLN A 142 6.37 11.98 -22.34
N MET A 143 7.14 11.19 -21.59
CA MET A 143 8.31 11.68 -20.85
C MET A 143 9.59 11.74 -21.68
N THR A 144 9.77 10.89 -22.70
CA THR A 144 10.88 10.94 -23.65
C THR A 144 10.64 11.88 -24.84
N GLY A 145 9.43 12.45 -24.93
CA GLY A 145 9.02 13.36 -26.00
C GLY A 145 9.85 14.65 -26.06
N PRO A 146 9.80 15.39 -27.18
CA PRO A 146 10.68 16.53 -27.47
C PRO A 146 10.54 17.75 -26.54
N HIS A 147 9.63 17.72 -25.56
CA HIS A 147 9.44 18.77 -24.55
C HIS A 147 10.41 18.69 -23.37
N ILE A 148 11.37 17.76 -23.39
CA ILE A 148 12.43 17.73 -22.38
C ILE A 148 13.32 18.97 -22.54
N HIS A 149 13.43 19.75 -21.46
CA HIS A 149 14.36 20.88 -21.31
C HIS A 149 15.74 20.52 -21.89
N PRO A 150 16.40 21.38 -22.68
CA PRO A 150 17.63 21.05 -23.39
C PRO A 150 18.75 20.46 -22.50
N ASP A 151 18.78 20.82 -21.21
CA ASP A 151 19.74 20.29 -20.23
C ASP A 151 19.53 18.81 -19.85
N ASN A 152 18.34 18.24 -20.08
CA ASN A 152 18.02 16.85 -19.78
C ASN A 152 18.21 15.90 -20.97
N ARG A 153 18.63 16.39 -22.14
CA ARG A 153 18.89 15.54 -23.33
C ARG A 153 20.02 14.53 -23.15
N ARG A 154 20.92 14.72 -22.17
CA ARG A 154 21.95 13.71 -21.84
C ARG A 154 21.41 12.54 -21.01
N ALA A 155 20.33 12.72 -20.25
CA ALA A 155 19.81 11.69 -19.35
C ALA A 155 18.91 10.64 -20.04
N THR A 156 18.51 10.87 -21.30
CA THR A 156 17.63 9.96 -22.05
C THR A 156 18.36 8.87 -22.83
N ARG A 157 19.70 8.85 -22.84
CA ARG A 157 20.45 7.91 -23.70
C ARG A 157 20.37 6.45 -23.26
N ASN A 158 20.06 6.16 -22.00
CA ASN A 158 20.07 4.81 -21.46
C ASN A 158 18.88 4.58 -20.51
N VAL A 159 17.67 4.54 -21.06
CA VAL A 159 16.48 4.11 -20.31
C VAL A 159 16.55 2.59 -20.14
N ILE A 160 16.34 2.11 -18.91
CA ILE A 160 16.31 0.66 -18.63
C ILE A 160 15.17 0.02 -19.45
N PRO A 161 15.42 -1.06 -20.19
CA PRO A 161 14.39 -1.70 -21.01
C PRO A 161 13.26 -2.25 -20.13
N LEU A 162 12.01 -1.98 -20.51
CA LEU A 162 10.82 -2.37 -19.74
C LEU A 162 10.62 -3.89 -19.62
N ASN A 163 11.15 -4.66 -20.58
CA ASN A 163 11.12 -6.12 -20.57
C ASN A 163 12.28 -6.75 -19.79
N GLY A 164 13.15 -5.94 -19.17
CA GLY A 164 14.20 -6.43 -18.30
C GLY A 164 13.58 -7.14 -17.09
N THR A 165 14.11 -8.31 -16.76
CA THR A 165 13.85 -8.99 -15.49
C THR A 165 15.12 -8.94 -14.66
N LEU A 166 14.97 -8.55 -13.40
CA LEU A 166 16.06 -8.62 -12.42
C LEU A 166 15.56 -9.45 -11.24
N SER A 167 15.94 -10.73 -11.23
CA SER A 167 15.63 -11.60 -10.11
C SER A 167 16.58 -11.31 -8.96
N ILE A 168 16.03 -10.72 -7.89
CA ILE A 168 16.77 -10.46 -6.64
C ILE A 168 16.27 -11.47 -5.61
N PRO A 169 17.16 -12.18 -4.88
CA PRO A 169 16.74 -13.05 -3.79
C PRO A 169 15.87 -12.30 -2.77
N THR A 170 14.93 -13.00 -2.14
CA THR A 170 14.11 -12.42 -1.06
C THR A 170 15.01 -11.92 0.06
N ARG A 171 14.73 -10.72 0.55
CA ARG A 171 15.56 -10.06 1.58
C ARG A 171 14.74 -9.04 2.37
N PRO A 172 15.09 -8.79 3.64
CA PRO A 172 14.50 -7.71 4.40
C PRO A 172 14.67 -6.34 3.70
N ILE A 173 13.57 -5.59 3.63
CA ILE A 173 13.54 -4.16 3.28
C ILE A 173 13.60 -3.28 4.53
N PHE A 174 13.83 -3.87 5.71
CA PHE A 174 14.09 -3.19 6.99
C PHE A 174 15.39 -3.71 7.60
N ARG A 175 15.98 -2.94 8.52
CA ARG A 175 17.16 -3.36 9.27
C ARG A 175 16.79 -4.07 10.55
N SER A 176 15.74 -3.58 11.21
CA SER A 176 15.34 -4.07 12.53
C SER A 176 14.54 -5.37 12.47
N GLN A 177 13.93 -5.69 11.32
CA GLN A 177 12.97 -6.80 11.22
C GLN A 177 12.83 -7.37 9.81
N GLN A 178 12.13 -8.51 9.71
CA GLN A 178 11.72 -9.12 8.46
C GLN A 178 10.59 -8.34 7.79
N ASN A 179 10.34 -8.62 6.51
CA ASN A 179 9.20 -8.04 5.80
C ASN A 179 7.89 -8.63 6.37
N PRO A 180 6.86 -7.81 6.63
CA PRO A 180 5.61 -8.35 7.14
C PRO A 180 4.98 -9.35 6.16
N SER A 181 4.35 -10.39 6.73
CA SER A 181 3.69 -11.43 5.96
C SER A 181 2.34 -10.96 5.43
N GLY A 182 2.21 -10.89 4.11
CA GLY A 182 0.91 -10.64 3.48
C GLY A 182 -0.13 -11.71 3.76
N VAL A 183 0.31 -12.95 3.99
CA VAL A 183 -0.57 -14.07 4.38
C VAL A 183 -1.17 -13.82 5.76
N HIS A 184 -0.38 -13.34 6.73
CA HIS A 184 -0.90 -12.97 8.05
C HIS A 184 -1.88 -11.80 7.95
N PHE A 185 -1.54 -10.78 7.16
CA PHE A 185 -2.44 -9.64 6.95
C PHE A 185 -3.77 -10.05 6.30
N ARG A 186 -3.74 -10.89 5.25
CA ARG A 186 -4.94 -11.42 4.61
C ARG A 186 -5.76 -12.28 5.58
N ALA A 187 -5.11 -13.13 6.38
CA ALA A 187 -5.79 -13.90 7.42
C ALA A 187 -6.47 -12.98 8.45
N TRP A 188 -5.85 -11.86 8.82
CA TRP A 188 -6.46 -10.85 9.68
C TRP A 188 -7.69 -10.17 9.04
N LEU A 189 -7.67 -9.89 7.72
CA LEU A 189 -8.82 -9.33 7.01
C LEU A 189 -10.03 -10.26 7.04
N HIS A 190 -9.81 -11.57 6.85
CA HIS A 190 -10.88 -12.57 6.88
C HIS A 190 -11.40 -12.89 8.29
N ARG A 191 -10.67 -12.52 9.36
CA ARG A 191 -11.18 -12.66 10.72
C ARG A 191 -12.16 -11.54 11.04
N ALA A 192 -13.26 -11.88 11.70
CA ALA A 192 -14.19 -10.89 12.22
C ALA A 192 -13.46 -10.02 13.29
N PRO A 193 -13.61 -8.69 13.30
CA PRO A 193 -13.01 -7.88 14.35
C PRO A 193 -13.60 -8.25 15.71
N ASN A 194 -12.82 -8.09 16.78
CA ASN A 194 -13.37 -8.20 18.12
C ASN A 194 -14.44 -7.10 18.33
N PRO A 195 -15.56 -7.40 19.00
CA PRO A 195 -16.50 -6.37 19.42
C PRO A 195 -15.80 -5.43 20.42
N LEU A 196 -16.18 -4.14 20.45
CA LEU A 196 -15.65 -3.21 21.47
C LEU A 196 -16.07 -3.62 22.89
N VAL A 197 -17.20 -4.32 23.02
CA VAL A 197 -17.72 -4.83 24.30
C VAL A 197 -17.60 -6.35 24.29
N ALA A 198 -16.95 -6.90 25.32
CA ALA A 198 -16.82 -8.35 25.48
C ALA A 198 -18.20 -9.03 25.47
N GLY A 199 -18.38 -10.02 24.59
CA GLY A 199 -19.65 -10.73 24.41
C GLY A 199 -20.66 -10.04 23.47
N GLY A 200 -20.36 -8.86 22.93
CA GLY A 200 -21.19 -8.22 21.92
C GLY A 200 -21.17 -8.97 20.58
N PRO A 201 -22.22 -8.85 19.75
CA PRO A 201 -22.21 -9.42 18.41
C PRO A 201 -21.14 -8.74 17.56
N VAL A 202 -20.39 -9.52 16.78
CA VAL A 202 -19.49 -8.93 15.77
C VAL A 202 -20.35 -8.37 14.65
N PRO A 203 -20.21 -7.09 14.27
CA PRO A 203 -21.00 -6.53 13.19
C PRO A 203 -20.69 -7.31 11.90
N GLY A 204 -21.71 -7.97 11.33
CA GLY A 204 -21.57 -8.66 10.05
C GLY A 204 -21.07 -7.72 8.96
N GLN A 205 -21.40 -6.42 9.09
CA GLN A 205 -20.89 -5.32 8.27
C GLN A 205 -19.37 -5.23 8.21
N MET A 206 -18.65 -5.78 9.18
CA MET A 206 -17.19 -5.75 9.21
C MET A 206 -16.52 -6.91 8.48
N ALA A 207 -17.29 -7.87 7.95
CA ALA A 207 -16.74 -8.97 7.17
C ALA A 207 -16.08 -8.43 5.90
N HIS A 208 -14.84 -8.85 5.65
CA HIS A 208 -14.12 -8.53 4.42
C HIS A 208 -14.86 -9.07 3.19
N GLN A 209 -15.02 -8.21 2.18
CA GLN A 209 -15.54 -8.60 0.87
C GLN A 209 -14.40 -8.81 -0.12
N PRO A 210 -14.47 -9.85 -0.97
CA PRO A 210 -13.50 -10.02 -2.04
C PRO A 210 -13.39 -8.75 -2.90
N SER A 211 -12.17 -8.27 -3.08
CA SER A 211 -11.91 -7.04 -3.82
C SER A 211 -10.85 -7.24 -4.91
N PRO A 212 -10.85 -6.43 -5.98
CA PRO A 212 -9.77 -6.45 -6.98
C PRO A 212 -8.38 -6.13 -6.42
N ASN A 213 -8.30 -5.60 -5.19
CA ASN A 213 -7.06 -5.22 -4.53
C ASN A 213 -6.45 -6.36 -3.70
N ASP A 214 -7.20 -7.42 -3.41
CA ASP A 214 -6.75 -8.54 -2.57
C ASP A 214 -5.45 -9.18 -3.08
N PRO A 215 -5.23 -9.40 -4.41
CA PRO A 215 -4.01 -10.01 -4.90
C PRO A 215 -2.73 -9.20 -4.63
N TYR A 216 -2.84 -7.92 -4.29
CA TYR A 216 -1.70 -7.08 -3.93
C TYR A 216 -1.34 -7.23 -2.44
N LEU A 217 -2.30 -7.60 -1.60
CA LEU A 217 -2.13 -7.64 -0.15
C LEU A 217 -1.36 -8.88 0.30
N ASP A 218 -1.44 -9.99 -0.44
CA ASP A 218 -0.81 -11.27 -0.09
C ASP A 218 0.19 -11.80 -1.13
N ILE A 219 0.49 -11.04 -2.19
CA ILE A 219 1.47 -11.42 -3.21
C ILE A 219 2.79 -11.89 -2.57
N ALA A 220 3.29 -13.07 -2.93
CA ALA A 220 4.54 -13.57 -2.37
C ALA A 220 5.72 -12.64 -2.76
N GLU A 221 6.65 -12.41 -1.83
CA GLU A 221 7.80 -11.54 -2.11
C GLU A 221 8.62 -12.06 -3.31
N ALA A 222 8.85 -13.37 -3.38
CA ALA A 222 9.54 -14.00 -4.51
C ALA A 222 8.89 -13.65 -5.85
N THR A 223 7.56 -13.54 -5.90
CA THR A 223 6.82 -13.11 -7.10
C THR A 223 7.10 -11.65 -7.43
N VAL A 224 7.08 -10.74 -6.45
CA VAL A 224 7.43 -9.32 -6.65
C VAL A 224 8.86 -9.20 -7.20
N ARG A 225 9.78 -9.99 -6.65
CA ARG A 225 11.20 -10.02 -7.02
C ARG A 225 11.46 -10.60 -8.41
N SER A 226 10.48 -11.29 -9.01
CA SER A 226 10.58 -11.85 -10.36
C SER A 226 9.78 -11.09 -11.42
N LEU A 227 9.05 -10.04 -11.04
CA LEU A 227 8.32 -9.22 -12.01
C LEU A 227 9.29 -8.53 -12.98
N ASP A 228 8.87 -8.40 -14.23
CA ASP A 228 9.53 -7.47 -15.15
C ASP A 228 9.24 -6.01 -14.76
N MET A 229 10.02 -5.08 -15.31
CA MET A 229 9.93 -3.66 -14.96
C MET A 229 8.54 -3.06 -15.28
N ASP A 230 7.93 -3.43 -16.41
CA ASP A 230 6.60 -2.95 -16.80
C ASP A 230 5.54 -3.39 -15.79
N GLN A 231 5.52 -4.67 -15.45
CA GLN A 231 4.60 -5.24 -14.46
C GLN A 231 4.81 -4.60 -13.09
N LEU A 232 6.06 -4.46 -12.65
CA LEU A 232 6.40 -3.86 -11.36
C LEU A 232 5.94 -2.40 -11.28
N LEU A 233 6.17 -1.60 -12.33
CA LEU A 233 5.72 -0.21 -12.39
C LEU A 233 4.20 -0.12 -12.33
N ARG A 234 3.47 -0.87 -13.17
CA ARG A 234 1.99 -0.84 -13.18
C ARG A 234 1.42 -1.21 -11.83
N ARG A 235 1.93 -2.28 -11.22
CA ARG A 235 1.49 -2.75 -9.91
C ARG A 235 1.82 -1.76 -8.80
N THR A 236 2.98 -1.09 -8.88
CA THR A 236 3.37 -0.05 -7.90
C THR A 236 2.52 1.19 -8.02
N VAL A 237 2.25 1.69 -9.25
CA VAL A 237 1.31 2.81 -9.46
C VAL A 237 -0.07 2.47 -8.91
N HIS A 238 -0.55 1.24 -9.16
CA HIS A 238 -1.83 0.79 -8.62
C HIS A 238 -1.86 0.80 -7.09
N ALA A 239 -0.87 0.20 -6.45
CA ALA A 239 -0.77 0.16 -5.00
C ALA A 239 -0.69 1.57 -4.38
N LEU A 240 0.02 2.51 -5.03
CA LEU A 240 0.09 3.91 -4.62
C LEU A 240 -1.25 4.64 -4.74
N ARG A 241 -1.99 4.43 -5.85
CA ARG A 241 -3.35 4.96 -6.02
C ARG A 241 -4.30 4.43 -4.97
N PHE A 242 -4.24 3.12 -4.69
CA PHE A 242 -5.06 2.51 -3.66
C PHE A 242 -4.75 3.07 -2.27
N PHE A 243 -3.46 3.21 -1.93
CA PHE A 243 -3.02 3.88 -0.71
C PHE A 243 -3.55 5.33 -0.62
N TRP A 244 -3.45 6.10 -1.70
CA TRP A 244 -3.93 7.48 -1.73
C TRP A 244 -5.43 7.57 -1.48
N TRP A 245 -6.22 6.76 -2.20
CA TRP A 245 -7.65 6.69 -2.01
C TRP A 245 -8.03 6.31 -0.56
N LEU A 246 -7.36 5.31 0.02
CA LEU A 246 -7.56 4.95 1.44
C LEU A 246 -7.24 6.12 2.37
N SER A 247 -6.21 6.90 2.05
CA SER A 247 -5.83 8.07 2.85
C SER A 247 -6.90 9.16 2.81
N VAL A 248 -7.49 9.42 1.63
CA VAL A 248 -8.63 10.33 1.47
C VAL A 248 -9.83 9.85 2.28
N VAL A 249 -10.21 8.58 2.13
CA VAL A 249 -11.33 7.97 2.86
C VAL A 249 -11.11 8.04 4.37
N ASN A 250 -9.91 7.67 4.85
CA ASN A 250 -9.57 7.71 6.26
C ASN A 250 -9.61 9.12 6.85
N SER A 251 -9.25 10.14 6.07
CA SER A 251 -9.36 11.50 6.56
C SER A 251 -10.81 11.99 6.61
N ARG A 252 -11.65 11.59 5.65
CA ARG A 252 -13.08 11.88 5.71
C ARG A 252 -13.72 11.25 6.93
N LEU A 253 -13.41 9.97 7.20
CA LEU A 253 -13.81 9.27 8.42
C LEU A 253 -13.29 9.98 9.68
N GLN A 254 -12.04 10.45 9.69
CA GLN A 254 -11.49 11.21 10.81
C GLN A 254 -12.21 12.55 11.01
N GLN A 255 -12.65 13.22 9.93
CA GLN A 255 -13.44 14.45 10.02
C GLN A 255 -14.81 14.17 10.66
N TYR A 256 -15.51 13.12 10.21
CA TYR A 256 -16.75 12.68 10.84
C TYR A 256 -16.54 12.34 12.32
N GLN A 257 -15.48 11.59 12.67
CA GLN A 257 -15.15 11.29 14.06
C GLN A 257 -15.02 12.56 14.92
N ARG A 258 -14.34 13.60 14.41
CA ARG A 258 -14.20 14.90 15.10
C ARG A 258 -15.53 15.63 15.26
N GLN A 259 -16.48 15.36 14.37
CA GLN A 259 -17.86 15.87 14.41
C GLN A 259 -18.82 14.88 15.09
N ASN A 260 -18.29 13.94 15.88
CA ASN A 260 -19.07 12.93 16.60
C ASN A 260 -19.96 12.06 15.68
N TRP A 261 -19.49 11.81 14.47
CA TRP A 261 -20.15 11.03 13.41
C TRP A 261 -21.44 11.66 12.85
N ASP A 262 -21.66 12.95 13.07
CA ASP A 262 -22.82 13.66 12.51
C ASP A 262 -22.79 13.66 10.97
N GLY A 263 -23.93 13.39 10.34
CA GLY A 263 -24.05 13.29 8.87
C GLY A 263 -23.40 12.06 8.21
N ILE A 264 -22.84 11.10 8.97
CA ILE A 264 -22.21 9.89 8.38
C ILE A 264 -23.20 9.04 7.57
N GLY A 265 -24.50 9.14 7.85
CA GLY A 265 -25.55 8.41 7.14
C GLY A 265 -25.62 8.74 5.65
N ASP A 266 -25.14 9.90 5.21
CA ASP A 266 -25.14 10.29 3.79
C ASP A 266 -24.09 9.52 2.95
N GLU A 267 -23.23 8.73 3.60
CA GLU A 267 -22.13 7.97 2.98
C GLU A 267 -22.47 6.47 2.76
N PHE A 268 -23.65 6.04 3.23
CA PHE A 268 -24.07 4.64 3.36
C PHE A 268 -25.48 4.44 2.79
#